data_AF-A0A484M0J1-F1
#
_entry.id   AF-A0A484M0J1-F1
#
_cell.length_a   1.000
_cell.length_b   1.000
_cell.length_c   1.000
_cell.angle_alpha   90.00
_cell.angle_beta   90.00
_cell.angle_gamma   90.00
#
_symmetry.space_group_name_H-M   'P 1'
#
loop_
_entity.id
_entity.type
_entity.pdbx_description
1 polymer ?
#
loop_
_entity_poly.entity_id
_entity_poly.type
_entity_poly.pdbx_seq_one_letter_code
_entity_poly.pdbx_strand_id
1 'polypeptide(L)'
;MRAYLALSSPALCSSPLSGPSRATVRYTPSLLQRRRPFLLDKGTTTYGSSLLSKFNTFSGTTLTAPSSSIMAASLHPEQSRVPQAIKLPSPPVTKFKIGLCQLSVTEDKERNIVHARSAIEEAAEKGAKLILLPEIWNSPYSNDSFPIYAEDIDAGPSASPSTAMLSEVARLLKVTIIGGSIPERSGDKLFNTCCVFDSEGKLKAKHRKIHLFDIDIPGKITFIESKTLTAGKTPTVVDTEVGRIGIGICYDIRFQELAMLYASRGVHLICYPGAFNMTTGPLHWELLQRARAADNQVS
;
A
#
# COMPACT_ATOMS: atom_id res chain seq x y z
N MET A 1 -5.76 3.67 16.47
CA MET A 1 -7.06 4.28 16.11
C MET A 1 -7.34 3.82 14.68
N ARG A 2 -8.24 2.85 14.48
CA ARG A 2 -8.49 2.23 13.17
C ARG A 2 -9.41 3.14 12.36
N ALA A 3 -8.94 3.61 11.21
CA ALA A 3 -9.78 4.20 10.17
C ALA A 3 -9.47 3.45 8.87
N TYR A 4 -10.28 2.45 8.56
CA TYR A 4 -10.41 1.88 7.23
C TYR A 4 -11.65 2.52 6.62
N LEU A 5 -11.49 3.24 5.51
CA LEU A 5 -12.57 3.65 4.63
C LEU A 5 -11.99 3.71 3.21
N ALA A 6 -12.01 2.57 2.52
CA ALA A 6 -11.87 2.51 1.09
C ALA A 6 -13.25 2.77 0.49
N LEU A 7 -13.44 3.95 -0.12
CA LEU A 7 -14.62 4.26 -0.92
C LEU A 7 -14.13 4.55 -2.34
N SER A 8 -14.23 3.55 -3.22
CA SER A 8 -13.97 3.65 -4.65
C SER A 8 -14.98 4.58 -5.33
N SER A 9 -14.49 5.62 -6.02
CA SER A 9 -15.32 6.52 -6.83
C SER A 9 -15.62 5.86 -8.20
N PRO A 10 -16.89 5.85 -8.67
CA PRO A 10 -17.21 5.38 -10.02
C PRO A 10 -16.91 6.47 -11.05
N ALA A 11 -16.02 6.20 -12.00
CA ALA A 11 -15.91 7.01 -13.21
C ALA A 11 -17.20 6.82 -14.04
N LEU A 12 -18.03 7.85 -14.12
CA LEU A 12 -19.25 7.87 -14.93
C LEU A 12 -18.94 8.42 -16.32
N CYS A 13 -19.15 7.58 -17.32
CA CYS A 13 -19.23 7.95 -18.73
C CYS A 13 -20.50 8.80 -18.95
N SER A 14 -20.35 9.97 -19.58
CA SER A 14 -21.44 10.92 -19.82
C SER A 14 -22.23 10.60 -21.09
N SER A 15 -23.56 10.64 -20.99
CA SER A 15 -24.48 11.11 -22.06
C SER A 15 -25.84 11.49 -21.43
N PRO A 16 -26.60 12.44 -22.03
CA PRO A 16 -27.52 13.30 -21.27
C PRO A 16 -29.00 12.99 -21.54
N LEU A 17 -29.83 12.79 -20.50
CA LEU A 17 -31.29 12.94 -20.60
C LEU A 17 -31.95 13.35 -19.25
N SER A 18 -32.51 14.57 -19.25
CA SER A 18 -33.75 15.08 -18.62
C SER A 18 -34.26 14.57 -17.25
N GLY A 19 -34.44 15.53 -16.31
CA GLY A 19 -35.66 15.68 -15.48
C GLY A 19 -35.62 15.14 -14.03
N PRO A 20 -36.15 15.88 -13.02
CA PRO A 20 -35.92 15.56 -11.60
C PRO A 20 -37.07 14.75 -10.97
N SER A 21 -36.73 13.76 -10.14
CA SER A 21 -37.67 13.20 -9.16
C SER A 21 -36.96 12.95 -7.83
N ARG A 22 -37.46 13.61 -6.77
CA ARG A 22 -37.08 13.44 -5.37
C ARG A 22 -37.57 12.08 -4.88
N ALA A 23 -36.68 11.25 -4.36
CA ALA A 23 -37.04 10.12 -3.50
C ALA A 23 -36.16 10.12 -2.23
N THR A 24 -36.80 10.42 -1.11
CA THR A 24 -36.23 10.36 0.24
C THR A 24 -36.31 8.91 0.72
N VAL A 25 -35.18 8.27 1.02
CA VAL A 25 -35.16 6.95 1.67
C VAL A 25 -34.64 7.12 3.10
N ARG A 26 -35.53 6.91 4.08
CA ARG A 26 -35.19 6.77 5.50
C ARG A 26 -34.91 5.30 5.80
N TYR A 27 -33.81 5.00 6.49
CA TYR A 27 -33.56 3.67 7.06
C TYR A 27 -33.55 3.75 8.59
N THR A 28 -34.34 2.87 9.20
CA THR A 28 -34.44 2.61 10.65
C THR A 28 -33.39 1.58 11.07
N PRO A 29 -32.76 1.70 12.26
CA PRO A 29 -31.87 0.66 12.79
C PRO A 29 -32.66 -0.34 13.65
N SER A 30 -32.61 -1.63 13.33
CA SER A 30 -33.12 -2.71 14.19
C SER A 30 -32.00 -3.39 14.99
N LEU A 31 -32.11 -3.18 16.30
CA LEU A 31 -31.86 -4.07 17.45
C LEU A 31 -30.71 -5.11 17.44
N LEU A 32 -29.78 -4.81 18.34
CA LEU A 32 -28.84 -5.67 19.08
C LEU A 32 -29.39 -7.05 19.49
N GLN A 33 -28.60 -8.09 19.27
CA GLN A 33 -28.62 -9.29 20.12
C GLN A 33 -27.18 -9.67 20.52
N ARG A 34 -26.88 -9.49 21.81
CA ARG A 34 -25.63 -9.85 22.48
C ARG A 34 -25.50 -11.38 22.54
N ARG A 35 -24.39 -11.96 22.07
CA ARG A 35 -23.95 -13.31 22.47
C ARG A 35 -22.76 -13.22 23.42
N ARG A 36 -22.87 -13.92 24.54
CA ARG A 36 -21.92 -14.03 25.67
C ARG A 36 -20.71 -14.93 25.32
N PRO A 37 -19.58 -14.78 26.04
CA PRO A 37 -18.34 -15.52 25.77
C PRO A 37 -18.38 -16.99 26.22
N PHE A 38 -17.67 -17.84 25.46
CA PHE A 38 -17.45 -19.26 25.72
C PHE A 38 -16.44 -19.43 26.87
N LEU A 39 -16.85 -20.13 27.93
CA LEU A 39 -15.99 -20.63 29.00
C LEU A 39 -15.51 -22.04 28.62
N LEU A 40 -14.21 -22.31 28.72
CA LEU A 40 -13.62 -23.64 28.59
C LEU A 40 -13.76 -24.40 29.92
N ASP A 41 -14.55 -25.47 29.89
CA ASP A 41 -14.75 -26.40 31.00
C ASP A 41 -13.66 -27.49 31.00
N LYS A 42 -13.17 -27.84 32.20
CA LYS A 42 -12.17 -28.89 32.42
C LYS A 42 -12.90 -30.23 32.60
N GLY A 43 -13.05 -30.98 31.53
CA GLY A 43 -13.60 -32.34 31.54
C GLY A 43 -12.54 -33.40 31.27
N THR A 44 -12.19 -34.17 32.30
CA THR A 44 -11.42 -35.41 32.25
C THR A 44 -12.18 -36.48 31.45
N THR A 45 -11.53 -37.20 30.54
CA THR A 45 -12.11 -38.41 29.92
C THR A 45 -11.07 -39.53 29.86
N THR A 46 -11.31 -40.51 30.70
CA THR A 46 -10.74 -41.86 30.73
C THR A 46 -11.25 -42.66 29.51
N TYR A 47 -10.36 -43.31 28.77
CA TYR A 47 -10.74 -44.40 27.87
C TYR A 47 -10.08 -45.69 28.34
N GLY A 48 -10.94 -46.63 28.75
CA GLY A 48 -10.58 -47.93 29.28
C GLY A 48 -10.27 -48.95 28.18
N SER A 49 -9.30 -49.78 28.53
CA SER A 49 -8.82 -50.98 27.85
C SER A 49 -9.88 -52.07 27.74
N SER A 50 -10.04 -52.65 26.56
CA SER A 50 -10.58 -54.00 26.38
C SER A 50 -10.39 -54.43 24.93
N LEU A 51 -9.37 -55.24 24.67
CA LEU A 51 -9.37 -56.35 23.71
C LEU A 51 -7.96 -56.95 23.67
N LEU A 52 -7.91 -58.29 23.56
CA LEU A 52 -6.74 -59.17 23.47
C LEU A 52 -6.26 -59.79 24.79
N SER A 53 -7.13 -60.60 25.37
CA SER A 53 -6.70 -61.87 25.96
C SER A 53 -6.74 -62.95 24.87
N LYS A 54 -5.59 -63.61 24.62
CA LYS A 54 -5.43 -65.05 24.34
C LYS A 54 -4.07 -65.35 23.68
N PHE A 55 -3.44 -66.40 24.19
CA PHE A 55 -2.33 -67.21 23.67
C PHE A 55 -0.88 -66.94 24.13
N ASN A 56 -0.52 -67.76 25.12
CA ASN A 56 0.65 -68.65 25.24
C ASN A 56 2.08 -68.09 25.41
N THR A 57 2.56 -68.26 26.64
CA THR A 57 3.78 -69.02 27.01
C THR A 57 4.84 -69.25 25.94
N PHE A 58 5.98 -68.56 26.08
CA PHE A 58 7.30 -69.18 25.94
C PHE A 58 8.33 -68.44 26.80
N SER A 59 9.12 -69.21 27.54
CA SER A 59 10.25 -68.79 28.36
C SER A 59 11.47 -68.42 27.50
N GLY A 60 12.17 -67.36 27.88
CA GLY A 60 13.62 -67.27 27.69
C GLY A 60 14.13 -66.30 26.63
N THR A 61 15.19 -65.59 27.05
CA THR A 61 16.17 -64.80 26.29
C THR A 61 15.87 -63.31 26.13
N THR A 62 16.47 -62.53 27.03
CA THR A 62 16.68 -61.08 26.95
C THR A 62 17.52 -60.76 25.70
N LEU A 63 16.90 -60.26 24.65
CA LEU A 63 17.61 -59.58 23.56
C LEU A 63 17.60 -58.08 23.86
N THR A 64 18.73 -57.56 24.31
CA THR A 64 18.98 -56.11 24.43
C THR A 64 19.01 -55.49 23.04
N ALA A 65 17.95 -54.78 22.65
CA ALA A 65 18.02 -53.81 21.57
C ALA A 65 18.78 -52.57 22.10
N PRO A 66 19.82 -52.06 21.41
CA PRO A 66 20.46 -50.83 21.83
C PRO A 66 19.43 -49.71 21.64
N SER A 67 19.03 -49.08 22.74
CA SER A 67 18.34 -47.81 22.70
C SER A 67 19.32 -46.78 22.13
N SER A 68 19.36 -46.64 20.80
CA SER A 68 19.90 -45.43 20.19
C SER A 68 18.97 -44.31 20.65
N SER A 69 19.33 -43.66 21.75
CA SER A 69 18.80 -42.36 22.11
C SER A 69 19.11 -41.47 20.92
N ILE A 70 18.11 -41.24 20.08
CA ILE A 70 18.12 -40.13 19.14
C ILE A 70 18.26 -38.93 20.06
N MET A 71 19.49 -38.41 20.15
CA MET A 71 19.78 -37.18 20.86
C MET A 71 18.78 -36.16 20.32
N ALA A 72 17.83 -35.76 21.16
CA ALA A 72 17.02 -34.60 20.86
C ALA A 72 18.04 -33.47 20.69
N ALA A 73 18.32 -33.11 19.44
CA ALA A 73 19.17 -31.97 19.14
C ALA A 73 18.59 -30.82 19.96
N SER A 74 19.38 -30.25 20.88
CA SER A 74 18.95 -29.12 21.70
C SER A 74 18.47 -28.04 20.75
N LEU A 75 17.15 -27.89 20.62
CA LEU A 75 16.58 -26.79 19.88
C LEU A 75 16.96 -25.55 20.68
N HIS A 76 17.70 -24.64 20.04
CA HIS A 76 18.03 -23.33 20.56
C HIS A 76 17.26 -22.28 19.77
N PRO A 77 15.94 -22.08 20.03
CA PRO A 77 15.12 -21.09 19.32
C PRO A 77 15.76 -19.69 19.33
N GLU A 78 16.50 -19.34 20.38
CA GLU A 78 17.26 -18.10 20.49
C GLU A 78 18.32 -17.92 19.39
N GLN A 79 18.91 -19.01 18.87
CA GLN A 79 19.92 -18.97 17.81
C GLN A 79 19.31 -18.78 16.42
N SER A 80 18.01 -19.05 16.24
CA SER A 80 17.32 -18.91 14.95
C SER A 80 17.27 -17.48 14.40
N ARG A 81 17.57 -16.48 15.25
CA ARG A 81 17.55 -15.04 14.90
C ARG A 81 18.95 -14.42 14.89
N VAL A 82 19.98 -15.24 14.74
CA VAL A 82 21.38 -14.81 14.66
C VAL A 82 21.89 -14.98 13.22
N PRO A 83 22.53 -13.96 12.62
CA PRO A 83 22.77 -12.63 13.17
C PRO A 83 21.48 -11.82 13.31
N GLN A 84 21.41 -10.97 14.34
CA GLN A 84 20.29 -10.04 14.48
C GLN A 84 20.20 -9.15 13.24
N ALA A 85 18.98 -8.84 12.82
CA ALA A 85 18.75 -7.88 11.75
C ALA A 85 19.46 -6.56 12.09
N ILE A 86 20.24 -6.04 11.13
CA ILE A 86 20.95 -4.77 11.28
C ILE A 86 19.92 -3.67 11.53
N LYS A 87 20.00 -3.01 12.69
CA LYS A 87 19.19 -1.83 12.99
C LYS A 87 19.83 -0.62 12.33
N LEU A 88 19.21 -0.12 11.28
CA LEU A 88 19.64 1.10 10.61
C LEU A 88 19.27 2.32 11.48
N PRO A 89 20.11 3.37 11.51
CA PRO A 89 19.72 4.63 12.10
C PRO A 89 18.51 5.17 11.33
N SER A 90 17.43 5.44 12.06
CA SER A 90 16.16 5.90 11.53
C SER A 90 15.82 7.28 12.12
N PRO A 91 15.21 8.19 11.35
CA PRO A 91 14.74 9.46 11.88
C PRO A 91 13.72 9.23 13.01
N PRO A 92 13.70 10.08 14.05
CA PRO A 92 12.77 9.93 15.16
C PRO A 92 11.32 10.01 14.67
N VAL A 93 10.49 9.07 15.10
CA VAL A 93 9.07 9.01 14.72
C VAL A 93 8.22 9.55 15.87
N THR A 94 7.38 10.53 15.57
CA THR A 94 6.36 11.04 16.49
C THR A 94 4.98 10.60 16.02
N LYS A 95 3.95 10.81 16.84
CA LYS A 95 2.56 10.58 16.43
C LYS A 95 2.10 11.74 15.54
N PHE A 96 1.70 11.44 14.32
CA PHE A 96 1.16 12.43 13.38
C PHE A 96 -0.12 11.93 12.69
N LYS A 97 -0.82 12.84 12.00
CA LYS A 97 -1.97 12.52 11.14
C LYS A 97 -1.52 12.46 9.68
N ILE A 98 -2.09 11.51 8.95
CA ILE A 98 -1.90 11.35 7.50
C ILE A 98 -3.19 11.78 6.79
N GLY A 99 -3.08 12.62 5.77
CA GLY A 99 -4.15 12.93 4.84
C GLY A 99 -4.00 12.11 3.56
N LEU A 100 -4.99 11.30 3.21
CA LEU A 100 -5.03 10.57 1.95
C LEU A 100 -6.06 11.25 1.04
N CYS A 101 -5.59 11.99 0.04
CA CYS A 101 -6.47 12.71 -0.86
C CYS A 101 -6.99 11.77 -1.94
N GLN A 102 -8.30 11.79 -2.16
CA GLN A 102 -8.94 11.06 -3.26
C GLN A 102 -9.56 12.07 -4.22
N LEU A 103 -9.01 12.12 -5.43
CA LEU A 103 -9.34 13.15 -6.41
C LEU A 103 -10.10 12.53 -7.59
N SER A 104 -11.10 13.27 -8.09
CA SER A 104 -11.69 12.98 -9.40
C SER A 104 -10.92 13.77 -10.45
N VAL A 105 -10.31 13.06 -11.38
CA VAL A 105 -9.44 13.63 -12.40
C VAL A 105 -10.23 13.94 -13.68
N THR A 106 -9.94 15.08 -14.28
CA THR A 106 -10.54 15.58 -15.53
C THR A 106 -9.49 15.71 -16.62
N GLU A 107 -9.92 16.06 -17.83
CA GLU A 107 -9.02 16.40 -18.94
C GLU A 107 -8.37 17.78 -18.78
N ASP A 108 -8.87 18.64 -17.89
CA ASP A 108 -8.30 19.95 -17.63
C ASP A 108 -7.23 19.86 -16.53
N LYS A 109 -5.96 19.99 -16.94
CA LYS A 109 -4.80 19.92 -16.05
C LYS A 109 -4.85 21.01 -14.97
N GLU A 110 -5.19 22.24 -15.33
CA GLU A 110 -5.21 23.37 -14.40
C GLU A 110 -6.28 23.15 -13.33
N ARG A 111 -7.46 22.69 -13.75
CA ARG A 111 -8.53 22.29 -12.83
C ARG A 111 -8.09 21.17 -11.88
N ASN A 112 -7.38 20.17 -12.38
CA ASN A 112 -6.85 19.08 -11.55
C ASN A 112 -5.84 19.60 -10.51
N ILE A 113 -4.95 20.53 -10.89
CA ILE A 113 -3.98 21.18 -9.99
C ILE A 113 -4.69 21.99 -8.90
N VAL A 114 -5.70 22.78 -9.26
CA VAL A 114 -6.51 23.54 -8.29
C VAL A 114 -7.21 22.60 -7.31
N HIS A 115 -7.85 21.53 -7.80
CA HIS A 115 -8.49 20.53 -6.94
C HIS A 115 -7.50 19.83 -6.00
N ALA A 116 -6.32 19.44 -6.49
CA ALA A 116 -5.28 18.81 -5.68
C ALA A 116 -4.80 19.76 -4.57
N ARG A 117 -4.58 21.03 -4.90
CA ARG A 117 -4.24 22.07 -3.91
C ARG A 117 -5.30 22.17 -2.82
N SER A 118 -6.58 22.31 -3.19
CA SER A 118 -7.66 22.43 -2.20
C SER A 118 -7.75 21.20 -1.28
N ALA A 119 -7.56 20.00 -1.81
CA ALA A 119 -7.56 18.78 -1.01
C ALA A 119 -6.36 18.70 -0.04
N ILE A 120 -5.18 19.21 -0.45
CA ILE A 120 -3.99 19.33 0.41
C ILE A 120 -4.26 20.33 1.53
N GLU A 121 -4.81 21.50 1.21
CA GLU A 121 -5.16 22.55 2.17
C GLU A 121 -6.16 22.02 3.20
N GLU A 122 -7.23 21.36 2.76
CA GLU A 122 -8.22 20.73 3.66
C GLU A 122 -7.59 19.66 4.58
N ALA A 123 -6.69 18.82 4.05
CA ALA A 123 -6.00 17.82 4.86
C ALA A 123 -5.10 18.46 5.92
N ALA A 124 -4.38 19.52 5.56
CA ALA A 124 -3.52 20.27 6.47
C ALA A 124 -4.34 20.98 7.56
N GLU A 125 -5.48 21.59 7.22
CA GLU A 125 -6.42 22.19 8.17
C GLU A 125 -6.92 21.19 9.22
N LYS A 126 -7.12 19.92 8.81
CA LYS A 126 -7.48 18.81 9.72
C LYS A 126 -6.29 18.29 10.55
N GLY A 127 -5.11 18.90 10.39
CA GLY A 127 -3.89 18.65 11.14
C GLY A 127 -2.99 17.57 10.57
N ALA A 128 -3.14 17.20 9.28
CA ALA A 128 -2.22 16.27 8.63
C ALA A 128 -0.79 16.86 8.59
N LYS A 129 0.21 16.01 8.82
CA LYS A 129 1.64 16.34 8.65
C LYS A 129 2.28 15.62 7.48
N LEU A 130 1.65 14.52 7.04
CA LEU A 130 1.96 13.81 5.81
C LEU A 130 0.70 13.80 4.95
N ILE A 131 0.80 14.22 3.69
CA ILE A 131 -0.32 14.22 2.75
C ILE A 131 0.07 13.41 1.52
N LEU A 132 -0.80 12.50 1.09
CA LEU A 132 -0.62 11.62 -0.06
C LEU A 132 -1.66 11.95 -1.13
N LEU A 133 -1.20 12.27 -2.35
CA LEU A 133 -2.05 12.37 -3.54
C LEU A 133 -2.17 11.01 -4.26
N PRO A 134 -3.18 10.80 -5.13
CA PRO A 134 -3.34 9.56 -5.89
C PRO A 134 -2.40 9.46 -7.09
N GLU A 135 -2.37 8.31 -7.77
CA GLU A 135 -1.61 8.11 -9.01
C GLU A 135 -2.19 8.94 -10.16
N ILE A 136 -1.31 9.51 -11.00
CA ILE A 136 -1.62 10.32 -12.20
C ILE A 136 -2.79 11.29 -11.95
N TRP A 137 -2.61 12.14 -10.94
CA TRP A 137 -3.70 13.01 -10.49
C TRP A 137 -3.87 14.27 -11.35
N ASN A 138 -2.87 14.62 -12.16
CA ASN A 138 -2.87 15.84 -12.98
C ASN A 138 -3.47 15.65 -14.38
N SER A 139 -3.82 14.43 -14.79
CA SER A 139 -4.29 14.11 -16.15
C SER A 139 -5.08 12.80 -16.23
N PRO A 140 -5.87 12.56 -17.28
CA PRO A 140 -6.49 11.25 -17.51
C PRO A 140 -5.46 10.11 -17.54
N TYR A 141 -5.82 8.95 -16.99
CA TYR A 141 -4.97 7.76 -16.99
C TYR A 141 -5.13 7.00 -18.32
N SER A 142 -4.37 7.41 -19.34
CA SER A 142 -4.37 6.72 -20.64
C SER A 142 -3.04 6.89 -21.39
N ASN A 143 -2.71 5.90 -22.23
CA ASN A 143 -1.52 5.92 -23.08
C ASN A 143 -1.47 7.11 -24.04
N ASP A 144 -2.64 7.60 -24.48
CA ASP A 144 -2.73 8.75 -25.40
C ASP A 144 -2.56 10.08 -24.64
N SER A 145 -2.96 10.12 -23.36
CA SER A 145 -2.82 11.30 -22.52
C SER A 145 -1.40 11.49 -22.01
N PHE A 146 -0.68 10.43 -21.62
CA PHE A 146 0.63 10.59 -20.96
C PHE A 146 1.61 11.52 -21.70
N PRO A 147 1.80 11.44 -23.03
CA PRO A 147 2.72 12.34 -23.73
C PRO A 147 2.28 13.80 -23.73
N ILE A 148 0.98 14.05 -23.79
CA ILE A 148 0.39 15.40 -23.84
C ILE A 148 0.52 16.10 -22.49
N TYR A 149 0.29 15.35 -21.40
CA TYR A 149 0.25 15.90 -20.06
C TYR A 149 1.59 15.80 -19.32
N ALA A 150 2.60 15.13 -19.90
CA ALA A 150 3.89 14.97 -19.26
C ALA A 150 4.59 16.30 -19.00
N GLU A 151 5.19 16.40 -17.81
CA GLU A 151 5.92 17.57 -17.34
C GLU A 151 7.41 17.25 -17.17
N ASP A 152 8.28 18.20 -17.50
CA ASP A 152 9.71 18.07 -17.24
C ASP A 152 10.03 18.64 -15.87
N ILE A 153 10.09 17.74 -14.89
CA ILE A 153 10.30 18.06 -13.47
C ILE A 153 11.65 18.73 -13.24
N ASP A 154 12.67 18.38 -14.05
CA ASP A 154 14.04 18.84 -13.86
C ASP A 154 14.30 20.16 -14.60
N ALA A 155 13.45 20.55 -15.55
CA ALA A 155 13.52 21.82 -16.27
C ALA A 155 12.95 23.04 -15.49
N GLY A 156 12.47 22.82 -14.27
CA GLY A 156 12.07 23.88 -13.35
C GLY A 156 10.55 24.17 -13.31
N PRO A 157 10.13 25.15 -12.49
CA PRO A 157 8.72 25.32 -12.13
C PRO A 157 7.76 25.59 -13.30
N SER A 158 8.21 26.30 -14.34
CA SER A 158 7.40 26.59 -15.53
C SER A 158 7.16 25.36 -16.41
N ALA A 159 8.10 24.41 -16.41
CA ALA A 159 7.99 23.16 -17.18
C ALA A 159 7.24 22.06 -16.41
N SER A 160 7.00 22.27 -15.11
CA SER A 160 6.33 21.32 -14.23
C SER A 160 5.43 22.02 -13.19
N PRO A 161 4.34 22.68 -13.65
CA PRO A 161 3.40 23.39 -12.77
C PRO A 161 2.79 22.51 -11.68
N SER A 162 2.62 21.21 -11.95
CA SER A 162 2.11 20.26 -10.96
C SER A 162 3.07 20.16 -9.76
N THR A 163 4.37 19.95 -10.02
CA THR A 163 5.37 19.88 -8.94
C THR A 163 5.67 21.23 -8.31
N ALA A 164 5.56 22.32 -9.07
CA ALA A 164 5.72 23.67 -8.56
C ALA A 164 4.66 23.98 -7.49
N MET A 165 3.40 23.64 -7.78
CA MET A 165 2.31 23.77 -6.82
C MET A 165 2.58 22.93 -5.55
N LEU A 166 3.00 21.67 -5.69
CA LEU A 166 3.31 20.81 -4.55
C LEU A 166 4.43 21.36 -3.66
N SER A 167 5.51 21.86 -4.27
CA SER A 167 6.62 22.51 -3.56
C SER A 167 6.14 23.74 -2.78
N GLU A 168 5.36 24.60 -3.44
CA GLU A 168 4.83 25.83 -2.85
C GLU A 168 3.93 25.53 -1.65
N VAL A 169 2.94 24.64 -1.82
CA VAL A 169 1.94 24.35 -0.78
C VAL A 169 2.53 23.56 0.38
N ALA A 170 3.52 22.67 0.14
CA ALA A 170 4.25 21.99 1.20
C ALA A 170 4.96 22.99 2.13
N ARG A 171 5.63 23.99 1.54
CA ARG A 171 6.31 25.07 2.26
C ARG A 171 5.35 25.99 3.02
N LEU A 172 4.24 26.37 2.39
CA LEU A 172 3.24 27.26 2.98
C LEU A 172 2.55 26.61 4.19
N LEU A 173 2.18 25.34 4.07
CA LEU A 173 1.43 24.62 5.10
C LEU A 173 2.32 23.89 6.11
N LYS A 174 3.63 23.84 5.88
CA LYS A 174 4.62 23.13 6.72
C LYS A 174 4.27 21.65 6.89
N VAL A 175 4.08 20.97 5.76
CA VAL A 175 3.71 19.55 5.67
C VAL A 175 4.63 18.81 4.72
N THR A 176 4.82 17.51 4.96
CA THR A 176 5.45 16.61 3.99
C THR A 176 4.39 16.14 3.00
N ILE A 177 4.70 16.17 1.70
CA ILE A 177 3.79 15.74 0.64
C ILE A 177 4.41 14.59 -0.14
N ILE A 178 3.72 13.46 -0.18
CA ILE A 178 3.92 12.42 -1.19
C ILE A 178 3.01 12.78 -2.35
N GLY A 179 3.60 13.33 -3.41
CA GLY A 179 2.93 14.00 -4.52
C GLY A 179 2.18 13.08 -5.48
N GLY A 180 1.70 11.92 -5.01
CA GLY A 180 1.00 10.96 -5.84
C GLY A 180 1.87 10.54 -7.01
N SER A 181 1.34 10.56 -8.23
CA SER A 181 2.22 10.60 -9.40
C SER A 181 1.68 11.48 -10.52
N ILE A 182 2.57 11.84 -11.44
CA ILE A 182 2.26 12.51 -12.71
C ILE A 182 3.05 11.85 -13.85
N PRO A 183 2.64 12.01 -15.13
CA PRO A 183 3.50 11.68 -16.24
C PRO A 183 4.71 12.63 -16.25
N GLU A 184 5.92 12.09 -16.17
CA GLU A 184 7.17 12.85 -16.24
C GLU A 184 7.77 12.69 -17.64
N ARG A 185 8.24 13.79 -18.21
CA ARG A 185 9.09 13.80 -19.40
C ARG A 185 10.55 13.93 -18.99
N SER A 186 11.41 13.09 -19.54
CA SER A 186 12.85 13.16 -19.33
C SER A 186 13.56 12.73 -20.61
N GLY A 187 13.97 13.72 -21.40
CA GLY A 187 14.43 13.51 -22.78
C GLY A 187 13.32 12.94 -23.66
N ASP A 188 13.62 11.84 -24.34
CA ASP A 188 12.71 11.10 -25.23
C ASP A 188 11.74 10.17 -24.49
N LYS A 189 11.92 10.00 -23.18
CA LYS A 189 11.18 9.03 -22.37
C LYS A 189 10.11 9.68 -21.51
N LEU A 190 9.09 8.87 -21.23
CA LEU A 190 8.01 9.17 -20.32
C LEU A 190 8.05 8.21 -19.14
N PHE A 191 7.71 8.70 -17.95
CA PHE A 191 7.66 7.90 -16.74
C PHE A 191 6.39 8.20 -15.93
N ASN A 192 5.93 7.24 -15.13
CA ASN A 192 4.94 7.48 -14.09
C ASN A 192 5.69 7.80 -12.79
N THR A 193 5.64 9.05 -12.33
CA THR A 193 6.61 9.56 -11.36
C THR A 193 5.96 10.18 -10.14
N CYS A 194 6.35 9.68 -8.96
CA CYS A 194 6.01 10.23 -7.66
C CYS A 194 7.14 11.11 -7.12
N CYS A 195 6.81 12.36 -6.77
CA CYS A 195 7.73 13.29 -6.13
C CYS A 195 7.40 13.44 -4.63
N VAL A 196 8.43 13.53 -3.79
CA VAL A 196 8.29 13.74 -2.35
C VAL A 196 8.84 15.11 -1.96
N PHE A 197 8.03 15.94 -1.31
CA PHE A 197 8.40 17.28 -0.85
C PHE A 197 8.41 17.33 0.67
N ASP A 198 9.43 17.97 1.25
CA ASP A 198 9.48 18.26 2.69
C ASP A 198 8.72 19.54 3.08
N SER A 199 8.70 19.86 4.38
CA SER A 199 8.00 21.01 4.94
C SER A 199 8.59 22.38 4.53
N GLU A 200 9.76 22.38 3.88
CA GLU A 200 10.39 23.56 3.29
C GLU A 200 10.05 23.69 1.80
N GLY A 201 9.33 22.73 1.23
CA GLY A 201 8.99 22.66 -0.20
C GLY A 201 10.10 22.09 -1.07
N LYS A 202 11.15 21.51 -0.47
CA LYS A 202 12.26 20.92 -1.21
C LYS A 202 11.89 19.53 -1.73
N LEU A 203 12.20 19.26 -2.99
CA LEU A 203 12.09 17.93 -3.57
C LEU A 203 13.15 17.00 -2.94
N LYS A 204 12.69 16.02 -2.15
CA LYS A 204 13.52 15.06 -1.43
C LYS A 204 13.80 13.79 -2.22
N ALA A 205 12.84 13.36 -3.02
CA ALA A 205 12.96 12.14 -3.80
C ALA A 205 12.04 12.17 -5.02
N LYS A 206 12.46 11.43 -6.05
CA LYS A 206 11.69 11.13 -7.26
C LYS A 206 11.66 9.61 -7.43
N HIS A 207 10.47 9.03 -7.47
CA HIS A 207 10.25 7.60 -7.68
C HIS A 207 9.53 7.38 -9.00
N ARG A 208 10.22 6.78 -9.97
CA ARG A 208 9.63 6.33 -11.23
C ARG A 208 9.12 4.91 -11.01
N LYS A 209 7.84 4.67 -11.33
CA LYS A 209 7.16 3.36 -11.20
C LYS A 209 8.02 2.25 -11.78
N ILE A 210 8.31 1.22 -11.00
CA ILE A 210 9.25 0.17 -11.39
C ILE A 210 8.51 -0.89 -12.20
N HIS A 211 7.35 -1.31 -11.73
CA HIS A 211 6.55 -2.34 -12.37
C HIS A 211 5.39 -1.69 -13.14
N LEU A 212 5.54 -1.62 -14.46
CA LEU A 212 4.50 -1.07 -15.33
C LEU A 212 3.27 -1.97 -15.37
N PHE A 213 2.10 -1.36 -15.49
CA PHE A 213 0.81 -2.03 -15.50
C PHE A 213 0.50 -2.59 -16.88
N ASP A 214 1.08 -3.75 -17.18
CA ASP A 214 0.78 -4.51 -18.38
C ASP A 214 -0.14 -5.67 -18.01
N ILE A 215 -1.43 -5.51 -18.30
CA ILE A 215 -2.44 -6.54 -18.09
C ILE A 215 -3.22 -6.82 -19.37
N ASP A 216 -3.48 -8.10 -19.59
CA ASP A 216 -4.41 -8.57 -20.59
C ASP A 216 -5.30 -9.64 -19.96
N ILE A 217 -6.54 -9.24 -19.62
CA ILE A 217 -7.56 -10.14 -19.10
C ILE A 217 -8.63 -10.26 -20.19
N PRO A 218 -8.62 -11.36 -20.96
CA PRO A 218 -9.53 -11.55 -22.09
C PRO A 218 -10.99 -11.26 -21.74
N GLY A 219 -11.62 -10.39 -22.53
CA GLY A 219 -13.02 -10.00 -22.37
C GLY A 219 -13.33 -9.10 -21.16
N LYS A 220 -12.32 -8.62 -20.41
CA LYS A 220 -12.51 -7.71 -19.27
C LYS A 220 -11.73 -6.42 -19.42
N ILE A 221 -10.41 -6.50 -19.51
CA ILE A 221 -9.55 -5.32 -19.58
C ILE A 221 -8.20 -5.66 -20.18
N THR A 222 -7.76 -4.84 -21.13
CA THR A 222 -6.41 -4.87 -21.68
C THR A 222 -5.84 -3.47 -21.54
N PHE A 223 -4.73 -3.34 -20.83
CA PHE A 223 -4.00 -2.09 -20.69
C PHE A 223 -2.51 -2.41 -20.63
N ILE A 224 -1.72 -1.79 -21.50
CA ILE A 224 -0.28 -1.99 -21.61
C ILE A 224 0.40 -0.64 -21.41
N GLU A 225 0.74 -0.33 -20.16
CA GLU A 225 1.39 0.94 -19.77
C GLU A 225 2.75 1.10 -20.45
N SER A 226 3.46 -0.01 -20.71
CA SER A 226 4.77 -0.05 -21.37
C SER A 226 4.78 0.35 -22.84
N LYS A 227 3.60 0.51 -23.48
CA LYS A 227 3.51 1.08 -24.83
C LYS A 227 3.95 2.54 -24.88
N THR A 228 3.77 3.26 -23.78
CA THR A 228 4.03 4.70 -23.71
C THR A 228 5.03 5.06 -22.61
N LEU A 229 4.96 4.41 -21.45
CA LEU A 229 5.81 4.72 -20.30
C LEU A 229 7.03 3.81 -20.22
N THR A 230 8.12 4.35 -19.68
CA THR A 230 9.35 3.64 -19.36
C THR A 230 9.38 3.29 -17.88
N ALA A 231 9.83 2.08 -17.56
CA ALA A 231 10.00 1.64 -16.19
C ALA A 231 11.14 2.39 -15.46
N GLY A 232 10.92 2.70 -14.20
CA GLY A 232 11.97 3.07 -13.26
C GLY A 232 12.92 1.90 -12.98
N LYS A 233 14.10 2.21 -12.43
CA LYS A 233 15.15 1.21 -12.17
C LYS A 233 15.54 1.05 -10.70
N THR A 234 15.08 1.95 -9.84
CA THR A 234 15.60 2.09 -8.48
C THR A 234 14.47 2.18 -7.46
N PRO A 235 14.42 1.29 -6.47
CA PRO A 235 13.58 1.44 -5.29
C PRO A 235 13.88 2.76 -4.57
N THR A 236 12.85 3.46 -4.12
CA THR A 236 12.99 4.79 -3.51
C THR A 236 12.65 4.75 -2.03
N VAL A 237 13.63 5.10 -1.20
CA VAL A 237 13.48 5.30 0.25
C VAL A 237 13.89 6.73 0.57
N VAL A 238 13.09 7.43 1.36
CA VAL A 238 13.31 8.84 1.67
C VAL A 238 13.14 9.10 3.16
N ASP A 239 14.11 9.82 3.75
CA ASP A 239 14.00 10.32 5.12
C ASP A 239 13.29 11.67 5.12
N THR A 240 12.25 11.75 5.94
CA THR A 240 11.41 12.94 6.13
C THR A 240 11.25 13.22 7.62
N GLU A 241 10.68 14.37 7.96
CA GLU A 241 10.36 14.76 9.34
C GLU A 241 9.35 13.83 10.01
N VAL A 242 8.54 13.12 9.23
CA VAL A 242 7.52 12.17 9.72
C VAL A 242 8.02 10.71 9.69
N GLY A 243 9.29 10.49 9.34
CA GLY A 243 9.93 9.20 9.31
C GLY A 243 10.54 8.83 7.96
N ARG A 244 11.19 7.67 7.93
CA ARG A 244 11.65 7.00 6.71
C ARG A 244 10.50 6.34 5.96
N ILE A 245 10.32 6.66 4.68
CA ILE A 245 9.20 6.22 3.84
C ILE A 245 9.73 5.48 2.61
N GLY A 246 9.14 4.32 2.29
CA GLY A 246 9.31 3.64 1.00
C GLY A 246 8.21 4.05 0.02
N ILE A 247 8.55 4.27 -1.24
CA ILE A 247 7.60 4.72 -2.27
C ILE A 247 7.43 3.64 -3.33
N GLY A 248 6.20 3.22 -3.60
CA GLY A 248 5.84 2.45 -4.80
C GLY A 248 4.65 3.11 -5.47
N ILE A 249 4.34 2.77 -6.72
CA ILE A 249 3.16 3.27 -7.42
C ILE A 249 2.31 2.09 -7.88
N CYS A 250 1.06 2.05 -7.41
CA CYS A 250 -0.01 1.18 -7.89
C CYS A 250 0.41 -0.29 -8.04
N TYR A 251 0.73 -0.70 -9.27
CA TYR A 251 1.09 -2.08 -9.62
C TYR A 251 2.33 -2.59 -8.87
N ASP A 252 3.21 -1.69 -8.42
CA ASP A 252 4.34 -2.03 -7.54
C ASP A 252 3.91 -2.81 -6.28
N ILE A 253 2.68 -2.60 -5.79
CA ILE A 253 2.17 -3.31 -4.61
C ILE A 253 2.06 -4.83 -4.82
N ARG A 254 2.01 -5.31 -6.07
CA ARG A 254 1.93 -6.75 -6.37
C ARG A 254 3.25 -7.48 -6.14
N PHE A 255 4.37 -6.75 -6.05
CA PHE A 255 5.71 -7.30 -5.96
C PHE A 255 6.21 -7.19 -4.52
N GLN A 256 6.11 -8.29 -3.77
CA GLN A 256 6.48 -8.33 -2.34
C GLN A 256 7.95 -8.01 -2.11
N GLU A 257 8.81 -8.33 -3.07
CA GLU A 257 10.25 -8.11 -3.07
C GLU A 257 10.59 -6.62 -2.84
N LEU A 258 9.78 -5.72 -3.41
CA LEU A 258 9.96 -4.29 -3.22
C LEU A 258 9.67 -3.88 -1.77
N ALA A 259 8.59 -4.41 -1.19
CA ALA A 259 8.23 -4.14 0.20
C ALA A 259 9.25 -4.73 1.19
N MET A 260 9.76 -5.94 0.92
CA MET A 260 10.82 -6.56 1.72
C MET A 260 12.10 -5.73 1.70
N LEU A 261 12.49 -5.21 0.53
CA LEU A 261 13.65 -4.35 0.39
C LEU A 261 13.48 -3.02 1.15
N TYR A 262 12.27 -2.46 1.18
CA TYR A 262 11.99 -1.29 1.99
C TYR A 262 12.06 -1.61 3.48
N ALA A 263 11.47 -2.72 3.92
CA ALA A 263 11.53 -3.18 5.31
C ALA A 263 12.99 -3.37 5.78
N SER A 264 13.83 -4.01 4.95
CA SER A 264 15.26 -4.20 5.26
C SER A 264 16.04 -2.89 5.31
N ARG A 265 15.50 -1.81 4.73
CA ARG A 265 16.06 -0.45 4.79
C ARG A 265 15.49 0.39 5.95
N GLY A 266 14.68 -0.23 6.83
CA GLY A 266 14.17 0.39 8.05
C GLY A 266 13.11 1.46 7.79
N VAL A 267 12.32 1.33 6.71
CA VAL A 267 11.16 2.22 6.51
C VAL A 267 10.12 1.99 7.62
N HIS A 268 9.42 3.06 7.99
CA HIS A 268 8.31 2.98 8.95
C HIS A 268 6.95 2.86 8.25
N LEU A 269 6.89 3.39 7.03
CA LEU A 269 5.68 3.51 6.21
C LEU A 269 6.03 3.19 4.75
N ILE A 270 5.16 2.46 4.05
CA ILE A 270 5.22 2.35 2.60
C ILE A 270 4.00 3.02 1.97
N CYS A 271 4.23 3.96 1.06
CA CYS A 271 3.17 4.65 0.33
C CYS A 271 3.02 4.09 -1.08
N TYR A 272 1.78 3.72 -1.44
CA TYR A 272 1.40 3.31 -2.79
C TYR A 272 0.28 4.21 -3.34
N PRO A 273 0.57 5.40 -3.91
CA PRO A 273 -0.39 6.07 -4.78
C PRO A 273 -0.86 5.10 -5.86
N GLY A 274 -2.17 4.97 -6.08
CA GLY A 274 -2.68 4.05 -7.08
C GLY A 274 -4.07 4.38 -7.59
N ALA A 275 -4.32 3.99 -8.84
CA ALA A 275 -5.60 4.06 -9.52
C ALA A 275 -6.07 2.64 -9.90
N PHE A 276 -6.48 1.85 -8.91
CA PHE A 276 -6.99 0.49 -9.17
C PHE A 276 -8.34 0.52 -9.89
N ASN A 277 -8.49 -0.32 -10.91
CA ASN A 277 -9.76 -0.48 -11.61
C ASN A 277 -10.78 -1.29 -10.81
N MET A 278 -12.06 -1.20 -11.20
CA MET A 278 -13.16 -1.91 -10.53
C MET A 278 -13.16 -3.43 -10.74
N THR A 279 -12.35 -3.96 -11.66
CA THR A 279 -12.24 -5.40 -11.91
C THR A 279 -11.29 -6.06 -10.90
N THR A 280 -10.14 -5.43 -10.63
CA THR A 280 -9.07 -5.97 -9.78
C THR A 280 -9.09 -5.38 -8.39
N GLY A 281 -9.60 -4.16 -8.22
CA GLY A 281 -9.70 -3.43 -6.96
C GLY A 281 -10.41 -4.20 -5.85
N PRO A 282 -11.69 -4.60 -6.05
CA PRO A 282 -12.47 -5.27 -5.01
C PRO A 282 -11.83 -6.56 -4.46
N LEU A 283 -11.04 -7.25 -5.29
CA LEU A 283 -10.40 -8.51 -4.91
C LEU A 283 -9.02 -8.31 -4.27
N HIS A 284 -8.24 -7.34 -4.78
CA HIS A 284 -6.80 -7.29 -4.48
C HIS A 284 -6.36 -6.05 -3.70
N TRP A 285 -7.09 -4.94 -3.76
CA TRP A 285 -6.56 -3.67 -3.23
C TRP A 285 -6.34 -3.72 -1.71
N GLU A 286 -7.36 -4.08 -0.94
CA GLU A 286 -7.23 -4.18 0.53
C GLU A 286 -6.30 -5.34 0.92
N LEU A 287 -6.44 -6.49 0.26
CA LEU A 287 -5.67 -7.69 0.54
C LEU A 287 -4.16 -7.44 0.42
N LEU A 288 -3.72 -6.86 -0.70
CA LEU A 288 -2.30 -6.63 -0.96
C LEU A 288 -1.71 -5.63 0.04
N GLN A 289 -2.40 -4.52 0.33
CA GLN A 289 -1.95 -3.54 1.32
C GLN A 289 -1.76 -4.18 2.71
N ARG A 290 -2.74 -4.96 3.16
CA ARG A 290 -2.67 -5.65 4.45
C ARG A 290 -1.56 -6.68 4.49
N ALA A 291 -1.34 -7.42 3.40
CA ALA A 291 -0.23 -8.36 3.29
C ALA A 291 1.13 -7.63 3.39
N ARG A 292 1.33 -6.52 2.64
CA ARG A 292 2.57 -5.72 2.72
C ARG A 292 2.82 -5.21 4.13
N ALA A 293 1.82 -4.66 4.79
CA ALA A 293 1.94 -4.16 6.15
C ALA A 293 2.26 -5.27 7.16
N ALA A 294 1.52 -6.39 7.10
CA ALA A 294 1.66 -7.49 8.06
C ALA A 294 2.99 -8.23 7.93
N ASP A 295 3.37 -8.62 6.71
CA ASP A 295 4.57 -9.44 6.47
C ASP A 295 5.86 -8.67 6.78
N ASN A 296 5.84 -7.36 6.57
CA ASN A 296 7.03 -6.51 6.73
C ASN A 296 7.04 -5.71 8.05
N GLN A 297 5.98 -5.80 8.86
CA GLN A 297 5.81 -5.04 10.11
C GLN A 297 5.94 -3.52 9.92
N VAL A 298 5.43 -3.01 8.79
CA VAL A 298 5.43 -1.59 8.43
C VAL A 298 4.00 -1.05 8.36
N SER A 299 3.84 0.26 8.50
CA SER A 299 2.57 0.93 8.26
C SER A 299 2.29 1.11 6.78
#